data_AF-A0A930F3I0-F1
#
_entry.id   AF-A0A930F3I0-F1
#
_cell.length_a   1.000
_cell.length_b   1.000
_cell.length_c   1.000
_cell.angle_alpha   90.00
_cell.angle_beta   90.00
_cell.angle_gamma   90.00
#
_symmetry.space_group_name_H-M   'P 1'
#
loop_
_entity.id
_entity.type
_entity.pdbx_description
1 polymer ?
#
loop_
_entity_poly.entity_id
_entity_poly.type
_entity_poly.pdbx_seq_one_letter_code
_entity_poly.pdbx_strand_id
1 'polypeptide(L)' 'MLGYSGYVVHFDYFIDVHETKESAMEFLKQLAYESGESQFVVGVAVKKDDGIVLEFPDLYQYDEARKEWYKLW' A
#
# COMPACT_ATOMS: atom_id res chain seq x y z
N MET A 1 -9.82 12.19 -7.23
CA MET A 1 -8.89 11.03 -7.20
C MET A 1 -7.55 11.49 -7.73
N LEU A 2 -6.48 11.27 -6.98
CA LEU A 2 -5.10 11.58 -7.39
C LEU A 2 -4.41 10.37 -8.04
N GLY A 3 -4.83 9.16 -7.69
CA GLY A 3 -4.22 7.91 -8.14
C GLY A 3 -4.35 6.86 -7.03
N TYR A 4 -3.31 6.06 -6.84
CA TYR A 4 -3.17 5.05 -5.79
C TYR A 4 -1.97 5.37 -4.91
N SER A 5 -2.09 5.11 -3.62
CA SER A 5 -1.00 5.22 -2.66
C SER A 5 -1.23 4.19 -1.55
N GLY A 6 -0.34 4.15 -0.57
CA GLY A 6 -0.32 3.15 0.47
C GLY A 6 0.77 3.40 1.49
N TYR A 7 0.90 2.46 2.41
CA TYR A 7 1.95 2.43 3.41
C TYR A 7 2.19 1.00 3.89
N VAL A 8 3.38 0.72 4.41
CA VAL A 8 3.66 -0.54 5.13
C VAL A 8 3.24 -0.36 6.59
N VAL A 9 2.68 -1.38 7.23
CA VAL A 9 1.92 -1.22 8.51
C VAL A 9 2.72 -0.60 9.66
N HIS A 10 4.05 -0.69 9.64
CA HIS A 10 4.93 -0.07 10.64
C HIS A 10 5.54 1.28 10.24
N PHE A 11 5.27 1.77 9.01
CA PHE A 11 5.59 3.12 8.59
C PHE A 11 4.29 3.89 8.35
N ASP A 12 4.01 4.89 9.19
CA ASP A 12 2.89 5.82 8.98
C ASP A 12 3.11 6.78 7.79
N TYR A 13 4.11 6.52 6.95
CA TYR A 13 4.44 7.34 5.79
C TYR A 13 3.76 6.80 4.54
N PHE A 14 2.89 7.63 3.97
CA PHE A 14 2.35 7.37 2.64
C PHE A 14 3.47 7.41 1.61
N ILE A 15 3.48 6.41 0.72
CA ILE A 15 4.28 6.47 -0.49
C ILE A 15 3.71 7.53 -1.45
N ASP A 16 4.50 7.96 -2.42
CA ASP A 16 4.03 8.87 -3.47
C ASP A 16 2.81 8.31 -4.22
N VAL A 17 2.10 9.18 -4.93
CA VAL A 17 0.91 8.78 -5.69
C VAL A 17 1.33 8.14 -7.01
N HIS A 18 0.84 6.92 -7.24
CA HIS A 18 1.00 6.19 -8.49
C HIS A 18 -0.26 6.28 -9.35
N GLU A 19 -0.11 6.22 -10.68
CA GLU A 19 -1.23 6.25 -11.61
C GLU A 19 -2.12 4.99 -11.52
N THR A 20 -1.50 3.82 -11.26
CA THR A 20 -2.20 2.52 -11.21
C THR A 20 -2.04 1.84 -9.85
N LYS A 21 -3.02 1.00 -9.50
CA LYS A 21 -2.97 0.20 -8.26
C LYS A 21 -1.81 -0.78 -8.30
N GLU A 22 -1.55 -1.39 -9.45
CA GLU A 22 -0.48 -2.34 -9.67
C GLU A 22 0.88 -1.70 -9.42
N SER A 23 1.11 -0.47 -9.92
CA SER A 23 2.37 0.24 -9.69
C SER A 23 2.59 0.59 -8.21
N ALA A 24 1.54 1.07 -7.52
CA ALA A 24 1.61 1.30 -6.08
C ALA A 24 1.89 -0.01 -5.31
N MET A 25 1.23 -1.10 -5.68
CA MET A 25 1.41 -2.40 -5.04
C MET A 25 2.83 -2.94 -5.22
N GLU A 26 3.42 -2.88 -6.42
CA GLU A 26 4.79 -3.35 -6.64
C GLU A 26 5.80 -2.55 -5.80
N PHE A 27 5.61 -1.22 -5.70
CA PHE A 27 6.43 -0.39 -4.83
C PHE A 27 6.28 -0.78 -3.35
N LEU A 28 5.04 -0.98 -2.87
CA LEU A 28 4.77 -1.37 -1.49
C LEU A 28 5.34 -2.75 -1.15
N LYS A 29 5.31 -3.71 -2.08
CA LYS A 29 5.95 -5.03 -1.89
C LYS A 29 7.46 -4.89 -1.73
N GLN A 30 8.10 -4.08 -2.57
CA GLN A 30 9.53 -3.80 -2.46
C GLN A 30 9.85 -3.12 -1.13
N LEU A 31 9.10 -2.07 -0.78
CA LEU A 31 9.28 -1.34 0.48
C LEU A 31 9.08 -2.26 1.70
N ALA A 32 8.07 -3.13 1.68
CA ALA A 32 7.82 -4.09 2.74
C ALA A 32 9.01 -5.06 2.90
N TYR A 33 9.52 -5.59 1.78
CA TYR A 33 10.70 -6.46 1.79
C TYR A 33 11.93 -5.75 2.36
N GLU A 34 12.22 -4.52 1.92
CA GLU A 34 13.38 -3.74 2.38
C GLU A 34 13.27 -3.32 3.85
N SER A 35 12.06 -3.15 4.37
CA SER A 35 11.80 -2.80 5.77
C SER A 35 11.62 -4.01 6.70
N GLY A 36 11.65 -5.24 6.18
CA GLY A 36 11.39 -6.46 6.95
C GLY A 36 9.91 -6.63 7.34
N GLU A 37 9.02 -5.93 6.65
CA GLU A 37 7.58 -5.97 6.86
C GLU A 37 6.90 -7.02 6.00
N SER A 38 5.81 -7.56 6.53
CA SER A 38 5.00 -8.58 5.84
C SER A 38 3.59 -8.10 5.49
N GLN A 39 3.27 -6.84 5.79
CA GLN A 39 1.96 -6.25 5.53
C GLN A 39 2.08 -4.85 4.93
N PHE A 40 1.18 -4.55 4.00
CA PHE A 40 1.00 -3.20 3.48
C PHE A 40 -0.46 -2.91 3.16
N VAL A 41 -0.81 -1.63 3.19
CA VAL A 41 -2.12 -1.11 2.80
C VAL A 41 -1.97 -0.36 1.48
N VAL A 42 -2.90 -0.57 0.54
CA VAL A 42 -2.99 0.18 -0.72
C VAL A 42 -4.43 0.65 -0.92
N GLY A 43 -4.62 1.88 -1.39
CA GLY A 43 -5.94 2.44 -1.63
C GLY A 43 -5.94 3.58 -2.64
N VAL A 44 -7.11 4.14 -2.89
CA VAL A 44 -7.28 5.30 -3.77
C VAL A 44 -6.84 6.55 -3.03
N ALA A 45 -5.83 7.24 -3.54
CA ALA A 45 -5.37 8.50 -2.98
C ALA A 45 -6.33 9.63 -3.36
N VAL A 46 -6.86 10.34 -2.36
CA VAL A 46 -7.80 11.45 -2.54
C VAL A 46 -7.35 12.65 -1.73
N LYS A 47 -7.33 13.82 -2.36
CA LYS A 47 -7.08 15.08 -1.65
C LYS A 47 -8.34 15.49 -0.90
N LYS A 48 -8.21 15.71 0.41
CA LYS A 48 -9.19 16.36 1.28
C LYS A 48 -8.57 17.62 1.87
N ASP A 49 -9.37 18.43 2.56
CA ASP A 49 -8.96 19.75 3.06
C ASP A 49 -7.68 19.68 3.92
N ASP A 50 -7.50 18.58 4.67
CA ASP A 50 -6.39 18.38 5.61
C ASP A 50 -5.24 17.50 5.06
N GLY A 51 -5.24 17.14 3.76
CA GLY A 51 -4.16 16.36 3.15
C GLY A 51 -4.61 15.27 2.19
N ILE A 52 -3.79 14.22 2.05
CA ILE A 52 -4.11 13.04 1.24
C ILE A 52 -4.65 11.95 2.18
N VAL A 53 -5.77 11.34 1.81
CA VAL A 53 -6.33 10.17 2.48
C VAL A 53 -6.43 9.00 1.50
N LEU A 54 -6.45 7.77 2.03
CA LEU A 54 -6.79 6.58 1.26
C LEU A 54 -8.27 6.26 1.39
N GLU A 55 -8.97 6.21 0.27
CA GLU A 55 -10.30 5.64 0.16
C GLU A 55 -10.22 4.20 -0.35
N PHE A 56 -11.14 3.35 0.13
CA PHE A 56 -11.17 1.91 -0.17
C PHE A 56 -9.82 1.22 0.07
N PRO A 57 -9.24 1.33 1.28
CA PRO A 57 -7.98 0.70 1.59
C PRO A 57 -8.13 -0.82 1.60
N ASP A 58 -7.20 -1.49 0.93
CA ASP A 58 -7.04 -2.94 0.96
C ASP A 58 -5.77 -3.29 1.74
N LEU A 59 -5.86 -4.22 2.69
CA LEU A 59 -4.71 -4.77 3.40
C LEU A 59 -4.21 -6.03 2.72
N TYR A 60 -2.90 -6.11 2.48
CA TYR A 60 -2.23 -7.29 1.96
C TYR A 60 -1.26 -7.86 2.99
N GLN A 61 -1.15 -9.19 3.02
CA GLN A 61 -0.22 -9.96 3.84
C GLN A 61 0.63 -10.87 2.94
N TYR A 62 1.92 -10.98 3.25
CA TYR A 62 2.80 -11.95 2.63
C TYR A 62 2.65 -13.32 3.30
N ASP A 63 2.41 -14.35 2.49
CA ASP A 63 2.43 -15.77 2.88
C ASP A 63 3.81 -16.34 2.59
N GLU A 64 4.61 -16.57 3.62
CA GLU A 64 5.95 -17.13 3.50
C GLU A 64 5.98 -18.55 2.92
N ALA A 65 4.94 -19.36 3.15
CA ALA A 65 4.88 -20.73 2.68
C ALA A 65 4.55 -20.79 1.18
N ARG A 66 3.68 -19.90 0.72
CA ARG A 66 3.29 -19.81 -0.71
C ARG A 66 4.17 -18.86 -1.52
N LYS A 67 4.94 -18.01 -0.84
CA LYS A 67 5.73 -16.92 -1.46
C LYS A 67 4.85 -15.94 -2.24
N GLU A 68 3.65 -15.68 -1.74
CA GLU A 68 2.62 -14.88 -2.41
C GLU A 68 2.02 -13.83 -1.49
N TRP A 69 1.58 -12.71 -2.07
CA TRP A 69 0.80 -11.69 -1.39
C TRP A 69 -0.68 -11.96 -1.57
N TYR A 70 -1.46 -11.91 -0.49
CA TYR A 70 -2.91 -12.08 -0.54
C TYR A 70 -3.63 -10.95 0.20
N LYS A 71 -4.81 -10.60 -0.30
CA LYS A 71 -5.67 -9.56 0.28
C LYS A 71 -6.39 -10.12 1.52
N LEU A 72 -6.37 -9.36 2.62
CA LEU A 72 -7.08 -9.68 3.86
C LEU A 72 -8.47 -9.04 3.93
N TRP A 73 -8.59 -7.76 3.59
CA TRP A 73 -9.84 -7.00 3.51
C TRP A 73 -9.69 -5.81 2.57
#